data_AF-A0A6A6JII5-F1
#
_entry.id   AF-A0A6A6JII5-F1
#
_cell.length_a   1.000
_cell.length_b   1.000
_cell.length_c   1.000
_cell.angle_alpha   90.00
_cell.angle_beta   90.00
_cell.angle_gamma   90.00
#
_symmetry.space_group_name_H-M   'P 1'
#
loop_
_entity.id
_entity.type
_entity.pdbx_description
1 polymer ?
#
loop_
_entity_poly.entity_id
_entity_poly.type
_entity_poly.pdbx_seq_one_letter_code
_entity_poly.pdbx_strand_id
1 'polypeptide(L)'
;MRRISIDTLGMISPKGTGFAVAKRRSTPWYLARPRLLTTCVCFATLYLWLRFGATTVVIPDDSFALLEDESLRDILNTTLGFQKILVLNLPFRTDRRDAMTLSAATSNIALEFVDGVTGDSIRHSAYPPPEENIKLPAGIRGSWRTHMNALQRVVEQNLTTALIFEDDVDWDVRVRANLQRFALASRFLAENKDVLSAAGSPYRSAIENRPNTETPETGFHILSENGITEKLPSLPLREVYKKGRGMMAARKKTGGATSSPYGDPAEWDILWIGHCGAGFPRHPPHPKPQTTTSSILLTLPNDPTVPSPKHLKAHPFQGALDPLASAYPPHTRVYHRATGGALCTVAYAVSQRGARRLLHQFGLKHWNNIFDSEMGRWCAAEGKKVQRGMERVCLTSQPPIFAHHHPMDGESDIGGLGGGYATKYETKYLRYSVRMNLEGIVQGGKGPRELVDQWPDE
;
A
#
# COMPACT_ATOMS: atom_id res chain seq x y z
N MET A 1 -82.91 -91.09 44.74
CA MET A 1 -83.14 -90.19 45.89
C MET A 1 -82.90 -88.75 45.42
N ARG A 2 -83.94 -87.91 45.48
CA ARG A 2 -84.01 -86.42 45.34
C ARG A 2 -83.18 -85.74 44.22
N ARG A 3 -83.87 -85.31 43.14
CA ARG A 3 -84.27 -83.91 42.80
C ARG A 3 -83.07 -83.05 42.40
N ILE A 4 -83.04 -82.38 41.25
CA ILE A 4 -83.84 -81.20 40.91
C ILE A 4 -83.91 -81.03 39.37
N SER A 5 -85.06 -80.55 38.91
CA SER A 5 -85.42 -80.11 37.56
C SER A 5 -84.82 -78.73 37.24
N ILE A 6 -84.53 -78.42 35.97
CA ILE A 6 -85.17 -77.33 35.20
C ILE A 6 -84.55 -77.25 33.80
N ASP A 7 -85.47 -77.08 32.86
CA ASP A 7 -85.35 -76.97 31.42
C ASP A 7 -84.88 -75.60 30.91
N THR A 8 -84.29 -75.66 29.71
CA THR A 8 -84.50 -74.76 28.54
C THR A 8 -83.90 -73.34 28.44
N LEU A 9 -83.22 -73.18 27.29
CA LEU A 9 -83.34 -72.13 26.26
C LEU A 9 -82.78 -70.70 26.49
N GLY A 10 -82.10 -70.23 25.44
CA GLY A 10 -82.00 -68.82 25.05
C GLY A 10 -80.57 -68.26 25.13
N MET A 11 -79.81 -68.20 24.03
CA MET A 11 -79.86 -67.27 22.89
C MET A 11 -78.85 -66.09 22.99
N ILE A 12 -77.87 -66.12 22.06
CA ILE A 12 -77.36 -65.04 21.19
C ILE A 12 -76.34 -63.98 21.71
N SER A 13 -75.30 -63.81 20.88
CA SER A 13 -74.47 -62.61 20.55
C SER A 13 -73.12 -62.38 21.27
N PRO A 14 -72.13 -61.65 20.68
CA PRO A 14 -72.03 -61.13 19.30
C PRO A 14 -70.71 -61.46 18.57
N LYS A 15 -70.73 -61.24 17.24
CA LYS A 15 -69.56 -61.22 16.35
C LYS A 15 -68.54 -60.16 16.79
N GLY A 16 -67.32 -60.60 17.12
CA GLY A 16 -66.16 -59.76 17.40
C GLY A 16 -65.37 -59.41 16.13
N THR A 17 -65.55 -58.16 15.68
CA THR A 17 -64.54 -57.22 15.15
C THR A 17 -63.33 -57.77 14.38
N GLY A 18 -63.29 -57.44 13.08
CA GLY A 18 -62.08 -57.52 12.26
C GLY A 18 -60.98 -56.58 12.76
N PHE A 19 -59.76 -57.10 12.83
CA PHE A 19 -58.56 -56.30 13.07
C PHE A 19 -58.23 -55.47 11.84
N ALA A 20 -58.41 -54.15 11.94
CA ALA A 20 -57.90 -53.21 10.96
C ALA A 20 -56.37 -53.07 11.14
N VAL A 21 -55.63 -53.27 10.06
CA VAL A 21 -54.18 -52.99 10.01
C VAL A 21 -53.97 -51.50 10.26
N ALA A 22 -53.35 -51.15 11.39
CA ALA A 22 -52.95 -49.79 11.68
C ALA A 22 -51.89 -49.34 10.65
N LYS A 23 -52.26 -48.48 9.71
CA LYS A 23 -51.31 -47.75 8.86
C LYS A 23 -50.41 -46.91 9.76
N ARG A 24 -49.19 -47.37 10.00
CA ARG A 24 -48.12 -46.61 10.67
C ARG A 24 -47.80 -45.40 9.78
N ARG A 25 -48.35 -44.22 10.11
CA ARG A 25 -47.90 -42.96 9.51
C ARG A 25 -46.44 -42.78 9.90
N SER A 26 -45.51 -42.97 8.97
CA SER A 26 -44.10 -42.65 9.18
C SER A 26 -43.99 -41.14 9.36
N THR A 27 -43.90 -40.70 10.60
CA THR A 27 -43.58 -39.31 10.90
C THR A 27 -42.14 -39.10 10.40
N PRO A 28 -41.91 -38.15 9.49
CA PRO A 28 -40.58 -37.90 8.97
C PRO A 28 -39.57 -37.65 10.10
N TRP A 29 -38.36 -38.21 9.98
CA TRP A 29 -37.33 -38.21 11.02
C TRP A 29 -36.97 -36.82 11.58
N TYR A 30 -37.20 -35.75 10.80
CA TYR A 30 -36.98 -34.36 11.21
C TYR A 30 -38.00 -33.84 12.25
N LEU A 31 -39.19 -34.45 12.35
CA LEU A 31 -40.21 -34.12 13.36
C LEU A 31 -39.95 -34.81 14.71
N ALA A 32 -39.16 -35.89 14.74
CA ALA A 32 -38.89 -36.68 15.95
C ALA A 32 -37.69 -36.17 16.77
N ARG A 33 -36.82 -35.32 16.19
CA ARG A 33 -35.59 -34.81 16.83
C ARG A 33 -35.29 -33.35 16.46
N PRO A 34 -36.13 -32.40 16.92
CA PRO A 34 -36.00 -30.98 16.56
C PRO A 34 -34.64 -30.37 16.90
N ARG A 35 -33.98 -30.88 17.96
CA ARG A 35 -32.63 -30.45 18.40
C ARG A 35 -31.52 -30.83 17.41
N LEU A 36 -31.59 -32.00 16.76
CA LEU A 36 -30.57 -32.42 15.79
C LEU A 36 -30.67 -31.62 14.50
N LEU A 37 -31.90 -31.34 14.04
CA LEU A 37 -32.15 -30.51 12.86
C LEU A 37 -31.64 -29.07 13.08
N THR A 38 -31.94 -28.47 14.24
CA THR A 38 -31.44 -27.13 14.58
C THR A 38 -29.92 -27.10 14.66
N THR A 39 -29.27 -28.10 15.28
CA THR A 39 -27.81 -28.20 15.29
C THR A 39 -27.23 -28.31 13.87
N CYS A 40 -27.77 -29.17 13.02
CA CYS A 40 -27.34 -29.30 11.63
C CYS A 40 -27.53 -28.00 10.82
N VAL A 41 -28.65 -27.30 11.01
CA VAL A 41 -28.92 -26.00 10.38
C VAL A 41 -27.96 -24.92 10.90
N CYS A 42 -27.67 -24.88 12.21
CA CYS A 42 -26.66 -23.98 12.79
C CYS A 42 -25.26 -24.26 12.24
N PHE A 43 -24.83 -25.52 12.13
CA PHE A 43 -23.55 -25.85 11.53
C PHE A 43 -23.52 -25.57 10.03
N ALA A 44 -24.61 -25.81 9.31
CA ALA A 44 -24.71 -25.48 7.89
C ALA A 44 -24.67 -23.97 7.65
N THR A 45 -25.40 -23.18 8.44
CA THR A 45 -25.38 -21.71 8.38
C THR A 45 -24.04 -21.15 8.80
N LEU A 46 -23.41 -21.66 9.87
CA LEU A 46 -22.05 -21.31 10.27
C LEU A 46 -21.04 -21.70 9.18
N TYR A 47 -21.16 -22.88 8.58
CA TYR A 47 -20.31 -23.32 7.48
C TYR A 47 -20.48 -22.45 6.23
N LEU A 48 -21.73 -22.11 5.87
CA LEU A 48 -22.02 -21.21 4.76
C LEU A 48 -21.53 -19.79 5.06
N TRP A 49 -21.69 -19.29 6.29
CA TRP A 49 -21.18 -17.99 6.72
C TRP A 49 -19.65 -17.96 6.75
N LEU A 50 -18.98 -19.02 7.22
CA LEU A 50 -17.53 -19.14 7.15
C LEU A 50 -17.03 -19.32 5.70
N ARG A 51 -17.84 -19.86 4.80
CA ARG A 51 -17.45 -20.09 3.39
C ARG A 51 -17.77 -18.92 2.46
N PHE A 52 -18.81 -18.15 2.77
CA PHE A 52 -19.38 -17.10 1.91
C PHE A 52 -19.54 -15.74 2.60
N GLY A 53 -19.50 -15.66 3.93
CA GLY A 53 -19.65 -14.42 4.71
C GLY A 53 -18.39 -13.54 4.76
N ALA A 54 -17.46 -13.72 3.83
CA ALA A 54 -16.32 -12.83 3.71
C ALA A 54 -16.77 -11.53 3.04
N THR A 55 -16.67 -10.43 3.80
CA THR A 55 -16.93 -9.07 3.32
C THR A 55 -16.01 -8.76 2.15
N THR A 56 -16.60 -8.46 0.99
CA THR A 56 -15.87 -7.90 -0.15
C THR A 56 -15.56 -6.44 0.15
N VAL A 57 -14.30 -6.04 0.11
CA VAL A 57 -13.93 -4.62 0.21
C VAL A 57 -14.31 -3.96 -1.10
N VAL A 58 -15.24 -3.00 -1.04
CA VAL A 58 -15.66 -2.20 -2.20
C VAL A 58 -14.79 -0.95 -2.24
N ILE A 59 -14.14 -0.70 -3.37
CA ILE A 59 -13.38 0.53 -3.61
C ILE A 59 -14.34 1.53 -4.24
N PRO A 60 -14.64 2.67 -3.58
CA PRO A 60 -15.53 3.68 -4.15
C PRO A 60 -14.94 4.32 -5.42
N ASP A 61 -15.81 4.60 -6.39
CA ASP A 61 -15.46 5.37 -7.59
C ASP A 61 -15.22 6.86 -7.25
N ASP A 62 -15.89 7.38 -6.21
CA ASP A 62 -15.63 8.72 -5.70
C ASP A 62 -14.27 8.78 -4.99
N SER A 63 -13.40 9.67 -5.47
CA SER A 63 -12.06 9.88 -4.90
C SER A 63 -12.05 10.54 -3.52
N PHE A 64 -13.12 11.24 -3.13
CA PHE A 64 -13.25 11.78 -1.77
C PHE A 64 -13.79 10.74 -0.79
N ALA A 65 -14.49 9.71 -1.30
CA ALA A 65 -15.04 8.67 -0.46
C ALA A 65 -13.94 7.78 0.13
N LEU A 66 -14.04 7.58 1.44
CA LEU A 66 -13.23 6.65 2.21
C LEU A 66 -13.74 5.21 2.00
N LEU A 67 -12.84 4.25 2.09
CA LEU A 67 -13.18 2.84 2.10
C LEU A 67 -13.74 2.44 3.47
N GLU A 68 -14.89 1.76 3.46
CA GLU A 68 -15.55 1.21 4.65
C GLU A 68 -14.95 -0.16 5.01
N ASP A 69 -13.75 -0.14 5.58
CA ASP A 69 -13.07 -1.33 6.12
C ASP A 69 -12.40 -0.99 7.47
N GLU A 70 -12.85 -1.64 8.55
CA GLU A 70 -12.31 -1.43 9.90
C GLU A 70 -10.79 -1.66 9.98
N SER A 71 -10.23 -2.55 9.15
CA SER A 71 -8.79 -2.78 9.12
C SER A 71 -8.00 -1.60 8.54
N LEU A 72 -8.65 -0.62 7.91
CA LEU A 72 -8.05 0.59 7.35
C LEU A 72 -8.31 1.82 8.23
N ARG A 73 -9.03 1.67 9.34
CA ARG A 73 -9.47 2.77 10.21
C ARG A 73 -8.32 3.61 10.75
N ASP A 74 -7.17 2.99 11.05
CA ASP A 74 -6.02 3.69 11.60
C ASP A 74 -5.45 4.74 10.63
N ILE A 75 -5.70 4.64 9.33
CA ILE A 75 -5.31 5.67 8.35
C ILE A 75 -6.01 7.01 8.61
N LEU A 76 -7.13 7.00 9.34
CA LEU A 76 -7.90 8.20 9.68
C LEU A 76 -7.39 8.92 10.94
N ASN A 77 -6.43 8.33 11.66
CA ASN A 77 -5.82 8.97 12.82
C ASN A 77 -4.84 10.11 12.41
N THR A 78 -4.27 10.82 13.38
CA THR A 78 -3.34 11.92 13.10
C THR A 78 -1.97 11.49 12.56
N THR A 79 -1.64 10.20 12.61
CA THR A 79 -0.37 9.64 12.13
C THR A 79 -0.53 8.82 10.84
N LEU A 80 -1.69 8.90 10.19
CA LEU A 80 -2.01 8.19 8.95
C LEU A 80 -1.83 6.66 9.06
N GLY A 81 -1.98 6.09 10.26
CA GLY A 81 -1.79 4.66 10.51
C GLY A 81 -0.33 4.22 10.74
N PHE A 82 0.61 5.16 10.82
CA PHE A 82 1.99 4.91 11.26
C PHE A 82 2.14 5.20 12.76
N GLN A 83 3.24 4.76 13.38
CA GLN A 83 3.48 5.08 14.78
C GLN A 83 3.92 6.54 14.98
N LYS A 84 4.74 7.06 14.04
CA LYS A 84 5.18 8.46 14.00
C LYS A 84 5.29 8.95 12.56
N ILE A 85 5.17 10.27 12.40
CA ILE A 85 5.54 10.98 11.19
C ILE A 85 6.71 11.90 11.54
N LEU A 86 7.85 11.67 10.93
CA LEU A 86 9.08 12.42 11.13
C LEU A 86 9.29 13.38 9.96
N VAL A 87 9.66 14.64 10.21
CA VAL A 87 9.96 15.61 9.17
C VAL A 87 11.43 16.03 9.26
N LEU A 88 12.15 15.84 8.17
CA LEU A 88 13.53 16.28 8.01
C LEU A 88 13.53 17.76 7.65
N ASN A 89 14.00 18.62 8.56
CA ASN A 89 13.99 20.07 8.36
C ASN A 89 15.28 20.65 8.94
N LEU A 90 15.98 21.47 8.16
CA LEU A 90 17.11 22.23 8.68
C LEU A 90 16.60 23.23 9.73
N PRO A 91 17.19 23.31 10.94
CA PRO A 91 16.67 24.15 12.00
C PRO A 91 16.51 25.64 11.64
N PHE A 92 17.33 26.14 10.71
CA PHE A 92 17.26 27.52 10.24
C PHE A 92 16.22 27.75 9.12
N ARG A 93 15.64 26.70 8.52
CA ARG A 93 14.56 26.78 7.53
C ARG A 93 13.20 26.87 8.20
N THR A 94 13.04 27.95 8.98
CA THR A 94 11.80 28.24 9.71
C THR A 94 10.62 28.49 8.75
N ASP A 95 10.88 29.06 7.58
CA ASP A 95 9.91 29.24 6.50
C ASP A 95 9.25 27.91 6.07
N ARG A 96 10.07 26.88 5.84
CA ARG A 96 9.57 25.53 5.48
C ARG A 96 8.87 24.87 6.66
N ARG A 97 9.40 25.05 7.87
CA ARG A 97 8.80 24.54 9.11
C ARG A 97 7.42 25.13 9.38
N ASP A 98 7.23 26.42 9.16
CA ASP A 98 5.95 27.13 9.32
C ASP A 98 4.93 26.62 8.28
N ALA A 99 5.33 26.54 7.01
CA ALA A 99 4.49 26.01 5.93
C ALA A 99 4.07 24.56 6.21
N MET A 100 5.01 23.73 6.70
CA MET A 100 4.73 22.34 7.01
C MET A 100 3.82 22.18 8.23
N THR A 101 4.05 22.95 9.28
CA THR A 101 3.21 22.97 10.48
C THR A 101 1.77 23.34 10.12
N LEU A 102 1.58 24.37 9.30
CA LEU A 102 0.26 24.81 8.88
C LEU A 102 -0.44 23.79 7.97
N SER A 103 0.27 23.23 6.99
CA SER A 103 -0.29 22.21 6.08
C SER A 103 -0.71 20.94 6.82
N ALA A 104 0.07 20.52 7.81
CA ALA A 104 -0.27 19.37 8.65
C ALA A 104 -1.47 19.65 9.55
N ALA A 105 -1.54 20.84 10.15
CA ALA A 105 -2.68 21.24 10.98
C ALA A 105 -4.00 21.24 10.19
N THR A 106 -4.01 21.79 8.96
CA THR A 106 -5.22 21.80 8.11
C THR A 106 -5.64 20.40 7.66
N SER A 107 -4.72 19.44 7.66
CA SER A 107 -4.95 18.04 7.28
C SER A 107 -5.16 17.09 8.48
N ASN A 108 -5.13 17.64 9.71
CA ASN A 108 -5.14 16.89 10.97
C ASN A 108 -4.04 15.80 11.01
N ILE A 109 -2.80 16.21 10.72
CA ILE A 109 -1.60 15.36 10.72
C ILE A 109 -0.66 15.82 11.83
N ALA A 110 -0.19 14.89 12.66
CA ALA A 110 0.76 15.15 13.72
C ALA A 110 2.19 14.87 13.23
N LEU A 111 3.08 15.86 13.42
CA LEU A 111 4.47 15.82 12.94
C LEU A 111 5.46 15.89 14.11
N GLU A 112 6.59 15.20 13.98
CA GLU A 112 7.77 15.35 14.85
C GLU A 112 8.98 15.73 13.98
N PHE A 113 9.63 16.85 14.28
CA PHE A 113 10.77 17.31 13.51
C PHE A 113 12.05 16.59 13.92
N VAL A 114 12.86 16.23 12.92
CA VAL A 114 14.23 15.76 13.07
C VAL A 114 15.13 16.83 12.47
N ASP A 115 16.03 17.35 13.30
CA ASP A 115 16.95 18.41 12.88
C ASP A 115 17.85 17.93 11.74
N GLY A 116 17.76 18.66 10.62
CA GLY A 116 18.60 18.50 9.46
C GLY A 116 20.07 18.81 9.78
N VAL A 117 20.96 18.13 9.08
CA VAL A 117 22.41 18.24 9.24
C VAL A 117 23.00 18.87 7.99
N THR A 118 23.81 19.91 8.17
CA THR A 118 24.59 20.49 7.07
C THR A 118 25.89 19.70 6.87
N GLY A 119 26.31 19.49 5.63
CA GLY A 119 27.45 18.59 5.33
C GLY A 119 28.81 19.09 5.79
N ASP A 120 28.93 20.36 6.14
CA ASP A 120 30.10 21.01 6.77
C ASP A 120 30.20 20.72 8.27
N SER A 121 29.08 20.43 8.94
CA SER A 121 29.06 20.08 10.37
C SER A 121 29.52 18.65 10.68
N ILE A 122 29.66 17.80 9.65
CA ILE A 122 29.98 16.37 9.80
C ILE A 122 31.50 16.17 9.90
N ARG A 123 31.96 15.62 11.05
CA ARG A 123 33.38 15.29 11.26
C ARG A 123 33.85 14.16 10.34
N HIS A 124 35.11 14.22 9.91
CA HIS A 124 35.71 13.21 9.03
C HIS A 124 35.61 11.77 9.58
N SER A 125 35.67 11.58 10.89
CA SER A 125 35.56 10.27 11.53
C SER A 125 34.14 9.67 11.52
N ALA A 126 33.13 10.42 11.07
CA ALA A 126 31.74 9.98 11.07
C ALA A 126 31.30 9.33 9.75
N TYR A 127 32.13 9.37 8.70
CA TYR A 127 31.77 8.83 7.39
C TYR A 127 31.95 7.31 7.34
N PRO A 128 30.97 6.56 6.82
CA PRO A 128 31.14 5.15 6.52
C PRO A 128 32.04 4.97 5.29
N PRO A 129 32.55 3.76 5.04
CA PRO A 129 33.22 3.45 3.80
C PRO A 129 32.36 3.75 2.55
N PRO A 130 32.99 4.12 1.42
CA PRO A 130 34.44 4.28 1.27
C PRO A 130 34.89 5.73 1.62
N GLU A 131 36.20 5.97 1.76
CA GLU A 131 36.74 7.27 2.24
C GLU A 131 36.39 8.45 1.31
N GLU A 132 36.11 8.17 0.04
CA GLU A 132 35.72 9.16 -0.96
C GLU A 132 34.43 9.90 -0.60
N ASN A 133 33.63 9.35 0.31
CA ASN A 133 32.43 9.98 0.85
C ASN A 133 32.70 11.38 1.44
N ILE A 134 33.89 11.59 1.99
CA ILE A 134 34.31 12.88 2.54
C ILE A 134 34.33 13.96 1.44
N LYS A 135 34.58 13.57 0.19
CA LYS A 135 34.71 14.48 -0.95
C LYS A 135 33.37 14.74 -1.66
N LEU A 136 32.30 14.05 -1.30
CA LEU A 136 30.97 14.32 -1.86
C LEU A 136 30.54 15.75 -1.52
N PRO A 137 29.77 16.44 -2.39
CA PRO A 137 29.21 17.77 -2.11
C PRO A 137 28.55 17.85 -0.73
N ALA A 138 28.71 19.00 -0.04
CA ALA A 138 28.21 19.17 1.32
C ALA A 138 26.71 18.87 1.46
N GLY A 139 25.91 19.29 0.47
CA GLY A 139 24.50 18.95 0.43
C GLY A 139 24.22 17.44 0.44
N ILE A 140 24.93 16.67 -0.38
CA ILE A 140 24.82 15.20 -0.42
C ILE A 140 25.15 14.57 0.95
N ARG A 141 26.21 15.06 1.61
CA ARG A 141 26.62 14.57 2.93
C ARG A 141 25.60 14.93 4.01
N GLY A 142 25.04 16.15 3.95
CA GLY A 142 23.99 16.61 4.85
C GLY A 142 22.69 15.82 4.72
N SER A 143 22.23 15.60 3.47
CA SER A 143 21.07 14.74 3.17
C SER A 143 21.27 13.36 3.76
N TRP A 144 22.35 12.65 3.39
CA TRP A 144 22.64 11.33 3.95
C TRP A 144 22.57 11.32 5.47
N ARG A 145 23.28 12.22 6.14
CA ARG A 145 23.32 12.23 7.60
C ARG A 145 21.96 12.49 8.23
N THR A 146 21.17 13.37 7.63
CA THR A 146 19.81 13.70 8.09
C THR A 146 18.90 12.48 8.03
N HIS A 147 18.87 11.76 6.90
CA HIS A 147 18.09 10.52 6.78
C HIS A 147 18.58 9.46 7.77
N MET A 148 19.89 9.31 7.93
CA MET A 148 20.46 8.34 8.88
C MET A 148 20.10 8.65 10.33
N ASN A 149 19.95 9.93 10.71
CA ASN A 149 19.46 10.33 12.05
C ASN A 149 17.98 9.93 12.25
N ALA A 150 17.14 10.11 11.24
CA ALA A 150 15.75 9.67 11.32
C ALA A 150 15.63 8.14 11.40
N LEU A 151 16.46 7.40 10.67
CA LEU A 151 16.54 5.94 10.77
C LEU A 151 17.05 5.48 12.16
N GLN A 152 18.03 6.18 12.73
CA GLN A 152 18.47 5.95 14.11
C GLN A 152 17.33 6.16 15.10
N ARG A 153 16.57 7.26 14.97
CA ARG A 153 15.39 7.55 15.80
C ARG A 153 14.36 6.41 15.77
N VAL A 154 14.09 5.83 14.60
CA VAL A 154 13.21 4.65 14.46
C VAL A 154 13.72 3.46 15.28
N VAL A 155 15.03 3.18 15.21
CA VAL A 155 15.63 2.05 15.91
C VAL A 155 15.75 2.30 17.43
N GLU A 156 16.23 3.47 17.83
CA GLU A 156 16.45 3.86 19.23
C GLU A 156 15.15 3.91 20.03
N GLN A 157 14.08 4.45 19.43
CA GLN A 157 12.76 4.49 20.05
C GLN A 157 11.97 3.20 19.87
N ASN A 158 12.57 2.17 19.26
CA ASN A 158 11.93 0.88 18.98
C ASN A 158 10.59 1.05 18.23
N LEU A 159 10.54 1.99 17.28
CA LEU A 159 9.32 2.26 16.54
C LEU A 159 9.01 1.09 15.61
N THR A 160 7.73 0.72 15.50
CA THR A 160 7.31 -0.34 14.57
C THR A 160 7.34 0.16 13.13
N THR A 161 6.82 1.38 12.91
CA THR A 161 6.83 2.07 11.63
C THR A 161 6.97 3.57 11.82
N ALA A 162 7.64 4.24 10.90
CA ALA A 162 7.62 5.70 10.81
C ALA A 162 7.47 6.14 9.35
N LEU A 163 6.64 7.14 9.10
CA LEU A 163 6.61 7.88 7.84
C LEU A 163 7.60 9.04 7.94
N ILE A 164 8.51 9.15 6.99
CA ILE A 164 9.54 10.20 6.96
C ILE A 164 9.24 11.11 5.78
N PHE A 165 9.19 12.41 6.06
CA PHE A 165 8.99 13.50 5.11
C PHE A 165 10.23 14.37 4.99
N GLU A 166 10.51 14.86 3.78
CA GLU A 166 11.32 16.07 3.59
C GLU A 166 10.43 17.31 3.80
N ASP A 167 10.99 18.45 4.18
CA ASP A 167 10.22 19.67 4.52
C ASP A 167 9.61 20.42 3.32
N ASP A 168 9.92 19.98 2.11
CA ASP A 168 9.32 20.38 0.84
C ASP A 168 8.32 19.34 0.31
N VAL A 169 7.86 18.40 1.14
CA VAL A 169 6.74 17.52 0.79
C VAL A 169 5.40 18.27 0.75
N ASP A 170 4.47 17.73 -0.02
CA ASP A 170 3.06 18.11 -0.05
C ASP A 170 2.17 16.91 -0.41
N TRP A 171 0.86 17.04 -0.20
CA TRP A 171 -0.14 16.01 -0.46
C TRP A 171 -1.45 16.60 -0.98
N ASP A 172 -2.26 15.74 -1.62
CA ASP A 172 -3.60 16.11 -2.06
C ASP A 172 -4.54 16.10 -0.86
N VAL A 173 -5.55 16.98 -0.82
CA VAL A 173 -6.57 17.00 0.25
C VAL A 173 -7.24 15.62 0.47
N ARG A 174 -7.23 14.75 -0.55
CA ARG A 174 -7.73 13.36 -0.51
C ARG A 174 -6.71 12.34 0.00
N VAL A 175 -5.64 12.77 0.68
CA VAL A 175 -4.52 11.90 1.11
C VAL A 175 -4.97 10.62 1.83
N ARG A 176 -5.99 10.66 2.68
CA ARG A 176 -6.51 9.49 3.41
C ARG A 176 -7.18 8.48 2.49
N ALA A 177 -7.99 8.94 1.55
CA ALA A 177 -8.63 8.10 0.53
C ALA A 177 -7.57 7.43 -0.38
N ASN A 178 -6.51 8.15 -0.73
CA ASN A 178 -5.39 7.60 -1.50
C ASN A 178 -4.59 6.57 -0.69
N LEU A 179 -4.31 6.86 0.58
CA LEU A 179 -3.60 5.93 1.47
C LEU A 179 -4.39 4.66 1.77
N GLN A 180 -5.72 4.71 1.88
CA GLN A 180 -6.53 3.49 2.02
C GLN A 180 -6.43 2.58 0.79
N ARG A 181 -6.43 3.16 -0.43
CA ARG A 181 -6.24 2.40 -1.68
C ARG A 181 -4.82 1.82 -1.78
N PHE A 182 -3.81 2.59 -1.38
CA PHE A 182 -2.43 2.11 -1.27
C PHE A 182 -2.29 1.01 -0.22
N ALA A 183 -2.96 1.13 0.92
CA ALA A 183 -2.91 0.13 1.99
C ALA A 183 -3.42 -1.23 1.52
N LEU A 184 -4.52 -1.26 0.76
CA LEU A 184 -4.98 -2.46 0.06
C LEU A 184 -3.88 -3.05 -0.86
N ALA A 185 -3.27 -2.22 -1.71
CA ALA A 185 -2.20 -2.69 -2.59
C ALA A 185 -0.97 -3.21 -1.81
N SER A 186 -0.56 -2.48 -0.77
CA SER A 186 0.64 -2.78 0.03
C SER A 186 0.55 -4.13 0.73
N ARG A 187 -0.61 -4.46 1.32
CA ARG A 187 -0.87 -5.77 1.94
C ARG A 187 -0.65 -6.91 0.95
N PHE A 188 -1.17 -6.76 -0.26
CA PHE A 188 -1.03 -7.78 -1.30
C PHE A 188 0.41 -7.93 -1.80
N LEU A 189 1.11 -6.80 -1.99
CA LEU A 189 2.44 -6.75 -2.59
C LEU A 189 3.57 -7.09 -1.60
N ALA A 190 3.35 -6.83 -0.30
CA ALA A 190 4.27 -7.21 0.77
C ALA A 190 4.39 -8.73 0.88
N GLU A 191 3.26 -9.44 0.79
CA GLU A 191 3.23 -10.90 0.83
C GLU A 191 4.11 -11.50 -0.28
N ASN A 192 4.93 -12.49 0.08
CA ASN A 192 5.61 -13.32 -0.91
C ASN A 192 4.63 -14.40 -1.40
N LYS A 193 3.89 -14.08 -2.46
CA LYS A 193 2.99 -15.04 -3.10
C LYS A 193 3.76 -15.82 -4.14
N ASP A 194 3.52 -17.13 -4.14
CA ASP A 194 3.87 -18.01 -5.25
C ASP A 194 3.37 -17.45 -6.59
N VAL A 195 3.82 -18.09 -7.67
CA VAL A 195 3.44 -17.80 -9.06
C VAL A 195 1.95 -17.46 -9.20
N LEU A 196 1.66 -16.17 -9.36
CA LEU A 196 0.30 -15.62 -9.50
C LEU A 196 -0.36 -16.05 -10.80
N SER A 197 0.43 -16.45 -11.79
CA SER A 197 -0.05 -16.94 -13.09
C SER A 197 -0.20 -18.46 -13.16
N ALA A 198 -0.03 -19.22 -12.08
CA ALA A 198 -0.17 -20.68 -12.10
C ALA A 198 -1.61 -21.13 -12.45
N ALA A 199 -1.76 -22.34 -13.01
CA ALA A 199 -3.05 -22.87 -13.50
C ALA A 199 -4.16 -22.94 -12.43
N GLY A 200 -3.81 -22.99 -11.15
CA GLY A 200 -4.75 -22.97 -10.02
C GLY A 200 -4.89 -21.60 -9.33
N SER A 201 -4.17 -20.58 -9.78
CA SER A 201 -4.23 -19.25 -9.15
C SER A 201 -5.58 -18.58 -9.42
N PRO A 202 -6.25 -18.04 -8.39
CA PRO A 202 -7.52 -17.33 -8.55
C PRO A 202 -7.37 -16.01 -9.33
N TYR A 203 -6.14 -15.53 -9.54
CA TYR A 203 -5.83 -14.27 -10.21
C TYR A 203 -5.49 -14.46 -11.69
N ARG A 204 -5.18 -15.69 -12.14
CA ARG A 204 -4.66 -15.96 -13.50
C ARG A 204 -5.53 -15.37 -14.61
N SER A 205 -6.85 -15.49 -14.50
CA SER A 205 -7.80 -15.01 -15.51
C SER A 205 -7.96 -13.48 -15.53
N ALA A 206 -7.52 -12.79 -14.48
CA ALA A 206 -7.63 -11.35 -14.33
C ALA A 206 -6.30 -10.61 -14.56
N ILE A 207 -5.21 -11.35 -14.79
CA ILE A 207 -3.90 -10.77 -15.12
C ILE A 207 -3.87 -10.47 -16.62
N GLU A 208 -3.64 -9.20 -16.95
CA GLU A 208 -3.46 -8.71 -18.31
C GLU A 208 -1.98 -8.37 -18.54
N ASN A 209 -1.41 -8.79 -19.66
CA ASN A 209 -0.04 -8.42 -20.01
C ASN A 209 -0.06 -7.28 -21.02
N ARG A 210 0.47 -6.11 -20.62
CA ARG A 210 0.60 -4.95 -21.51
C ARG A 210 2.04 -4.84 -22.02
N PRO A 211 2.28 -4.24 -23.20
CA PRO A 211 3.64 -3.86 -23.60
C PRO A 211 4.24 -2.90 -22.58
N ASN A 212 5.52 -3.08 -22.25
CA ASN A 212 6.26 -2.10 -21.47
C ASN A 212 6.68 -0.93 -22.37
N THR A 213 6.34 0.29 -21.98
CA THR A 213 6.68 1.52 -22.71
C THR A 213 7.94 2.19 -22.19
N GLU A 214 8.54 1.68 -21.11
CA GLU A 214 9.82 2.15 -20.59
C GLU A 214 10.96 1.77 -21.56
N THR A 215 11.74 2.78 -21.93
CA THR A 215 12.92 2.70 -22.79
C THR A 215 14.11 3.33 -22.07
N PRO A 216 15.36 3.11 -22.50
CA PRO A 216 16.53 3.83 -21.97
C PRO A 216 16.35 5.36 -21.92
N GLU A 217 15.67 5.95 -22.91
CA GLU A 217 15.47 7.40 -23.03
C GLU A 217 14.35 7.94 -22.14
N THR A 218 13.37 7.10 -21.83
CA THR A 218 12.24 7.45 -20.95
C THR A 218 12.47 7.01 -19.51
N GLY A 219 13.46 6.14 -19.29
CA GLY A 219 13.91 5.66 -17.98
C GLY A 219 14.68 6.72 -17.21
N PHE A 220 14.68 6.56 -15.88
CA PHE A 220 15.49 7.39 -15.00
C PHE A 220 16.96 7.00 -15.12
N HIS A 221 17.78 7.80 -15.82
CA HIS A 221 19.21 7.53 -16.05
C HIS A 221 20.05 7.32 -14.77
N ILE A 222 19.50 7.65 -13.60
CA ILE A 222 20.16 7.46 -12.31
C ILE A 222 20.04 5.99 -11.82
N LEU A 223 19.05 5.24 -12.31
CA LEU A 223 18.80 3.83 -11.98
C LEU A 223 19.20 2.94 -13.17
N SER A 224 19.62 1.70 -12.91
CA SER A 224 20.13 0.82 -13.96
C SER A 224 19.04 0.36 -14.92
N GLU A 225 19.16 0.68 -16.20
CA GLU A 225 18.25 0.22 -17.28
C GLU A 225 18.24 -1.31 -17.49
N ASN A 226 19.13 -2.04 -16.81
CA ASN A 226 19.20 -3.49 -16.88
C ASN A 226 17.94 -4.13 -16.30
N GLY A 227 17.31 -5.02 -17.06
CA GLY A 227 16.16 -5.80 -16.60
C GLY A 227 14.80 -5.13 -16.83
N ILE A 228 14.72 -4.11 -17.68
CA ILE A 228 13.45 -3.67 -18.28
C ILE A 228 12.79 -4.88 -18.97
N THR A 229 11.56 -5.19 -18.56
CA THR A 229 10.80 -6.32 -19.08
C THR A 229 10.06 -5.91 -20.36
N GLU A 230 9.82 -6.85 -21.28
CA GLU A 230 9.01 -6.58 -22.48
C GLU A 230 7.53 -6.33 -22.14
N LYS A 231 7.05 -6.95 -21.07
CA LYS A 231 5.63 -6.93 -20.68
C LYS A 231 5.44 -6.54 -19.22
N LEU A 232 4.34 -5.85 -18.97
CA LEU A 232 3.85 -5.42 -17.68
C LEU A 232 2.63 -6.27 -17.29
N PRO A 233 2.79 -7.32 -16.46
CA PRO A 233 1.66 -8.07 -15.95
C PRO A 233 0.88 -7.20 -14.95
N SER A 234 -0.39 -6.99 -15.24
CA SER A 234 -1.27 -6.04 -14.57
C SER A 234 -2.49 -6.75 -13.99
N LEU A 235 -2.86 -6.41 -12.75
CA LEU A 235 -4.05 -6.95 -12.08
C LEU A 235 -4.86 -5.79 -11.47
N PRO A 236 -6.13 -5.59 -11.83
CA PRO A 236 -6.92 -4.53 -11.21
C PRO A 236 -7.04 -4.72 -9.70
N LEU A 237 -6.82 -3.66 -8.92
CA LEU A 237 -6.81 -3.70 -7.45
C LEU A 237 -8.10 -4.30 -6.87
N ARG A 238 -9.24 -4.02 -7.50
CA ARG A 238 -10.54 -4.59 -7.12
C ARG A 238 -10.58 -6.13 -7.18
N GLU A 239 -9.81 -6.76 -8.07
CA GLU A 239 -9.77 -8.22 -8.22
C GLU A 239 -9.03 -8.90 -7.06
N VAL A 240 -8.14 -8.18 -6.37
CA VAL A 240 -7.49 -8.65 -5.14
C VAL A 240 -8.52 -8.87 -4.03
N TYR A 241 -9.56 -8.03 -3.97
CA TYR A 241 -10.53 -7.97 -2.87
C TYR A 241 -11.94 -8.50 -3.23
N LYS A 242 -12.19 -8.84 -4.49
CA LYS A 242 -13.48 -9.38 -5.00
C LYS A 242 -13.81 -10.80 -4.54
N LYS A 243 -12.84 -11.56 -4.03
CA LYS A 243 -13.03 -12.94 -3.57
C LYS A 243 -12.59 -13.08 -2.13
N GLY A 244 -13.57 -13.30 -1.26
CA GLY A 244 -13.44 -13.55 0.17
C GLY A 244 -12.68 -14.82 0.59
N ARG A 245 -11.66 -15.24 -0.16
CA ARG A 245 -10.79 -16.39 0.16
C ARG A 245 -9.36 -15.99 0.51
N GLY A 246 -8.92 -14.77 0.19
CA GLY A 246 -7.57 -14.30 0.51
C GLY A 246 -7.36 -13.96 1.99
N MET A 247 -8.38 -13.40 2.65
CA MET A 247 -8.22 -12.90 4.02
C MET A 247 -8.30 -14.01 5.08
N MET A 248 -8.98 -15.13 4.80
CA MET A 248 -9.07 -16.25 5.76
C MET A 248 -7.78 -17.09 5.85
N ALA A 249 -6.99 -17.17 4.78
CA ALA A 249 -5.73 -17.91 4.82
C ALA A 249 -4.63 -17.12 5.54
N ALA A 250 -4.61 -15.79 5.42
CA ALA A 250 -3.68 -14.90 6.13
C ALA A 250 -4.03 -14.79 7.63
N ARG A 251 -5.32 -14.72 7.98
CA ARG A 251 -5.78 -14.58 9.37
C ARG A 251 -5.52 -15.81 10.25
N LYS A 252 -5.20 -16.97 9.65
CA LYS A 252 -5.04 -18.24 10.39
C LYS A 252 -3.60 -18.55 10.83
N LYS A 253 -2.60 -17.74 10.45
CA LYS A 253 -1.19 -18.02 10.78
C LYS A 253 -0.57 -17.12 11.84
N THR A 254 -1.22 -16.04 12.26
CA THR A 254 -0.76 -15.17 13.35
C THR A 254 -1.91 -14.94 14.33
N GLY A 255 -1.74 -15.38 15.57
CA GLY A 255 -2.68 -15.17 16.68
C GLY A 255 -2.69 -13.72 17.19
N GLY A 256 -2.73 -12.74 16.29
CA GLY A 256 -2.81 -11.31 16.58
C GLY A 256 -3.23 -10.58 15.31
N ALA A 257 -4.24 -9.73 15.40
CA ALA A 257 -4.57 -8.81 14.32
C ALA A 257 -3.30 -8.03 13.95
N THR A 258 -2.85 -8.11 12.69
CA THR A 258 -1.78 -7.25 12.19
C THR A 258 -2.23 -5.80 12.38
N SER A 259 -1.61 -5.08 13.31
CA SER A 259 -2.08 -3.77 13.78
C SER A 259 -1.79 -2.62 12.81
N SER A 260 -1.11 -2.89 11.68
CA SER A 260 -0.82 -1.85 10.69
C SER A 260 -1.79 -1.93 9.51
N PRO A 261 -2.36 -0.80 9.08
CA PRO A 261 -3.20 -0.78 7.90
C PRO A 261 -2.42 -1.11 6.62
N TYR A 262 -1.09 -0.96 6.60
CA TYR A 262 -0.23 -1.20 5.43
C TYR A 262 0.33 -2.63 5.32
N GLY A 263 -0.28 -3.59 6.01
CA GLY A 263 0.22 -4.96 6.11
C GLY A 263 1.30 -5.13 7.19
N ASP A 264 1.73 -6.36 7.43
CA ASP A 264 2.68 -6.67 8.50
C ASP A 264 4.03 -5.94 8.28
N PRO A 265 4.44 -5.02 9.18
CA PRO A 265 5.73 -4.32 9.08
C PRO A 265 6.95 -5.25 9.10
N ALA A 266 6.80 -6.52 9.49
CA ALA A 266 7.86 -7.52 9.38
C ALA A 266 8.09 -7.97 7.92
N GLU A 267 7.10 -7.82 7.02
CA GLU A 267 7.11 -8.34 5.66
C GLU A 267 7.53 -7.29 4.60
N TRP A 268 7.61 -6.01 4.97
CA TRP A 268 8.11 -4.94 4.10
C TRP A 268 9.21 -4.10 4.76
N ASP A 269 10.08 -3.51 3.94
CA ASP A 269 11.18 -2.65 4.41
C ASP A 269 10.82 -1.16 4.22
N ILE A 270 10.31 -0.79 3.04
CA ILE A 270 9.99 0.60 2.67
C ILE A 270 8.64 0.69 1.95
N LEU A 271 7.84 1.69 2.30
CA LEU A 271 6.72 2.17 1.49
C LEU A 271 7.13 3.53 0.90
N TRP A 272 7.56 3.53 -0.36
CA TRP A 272 8.08 4.69 -1.07
C TRP A 272 6.93 5.43 -1.76
N ILE A 273 6.19 6.21 -0.99
CA ILE A 273 4.92 6.82 -1.40
C ILE A 273 5.02 8.30 -1.81
N GLY A 274 6.21 8.88 -1.69
CA GLY A 274 6.56 10.17 -2.26
C GLY A 274 7.92 10.12 -2.93
N HIS A 275 7.90 10.34 -4.24
CA HIS A 275 9.06 10.25 -5.12
C HIS A 275 8.86 11.21 -6.30
N CYS A 276 9.93 11.55 -7.00
CA CYS A 276 9.84 12.34 -8.23
C CYS A 276 9.74 11.46 -9.48
N GLY A 277 9.85 10.14 -9.32
CA GLY A 277 9.68 9.14 -10.38
C GLY A 277 10.04 7.73 -9.91
N ALA A 278 9.51 6.71 -10.57
CA ALA A 278 9.83 5.31 -10.28
C ALA A 278 9.83 4.47 -11.56
N GLY A 279 10.76 3.51 -11.65
CA GLY A 279 10.81 2.56 -12.76
C GLY A 279 9.77 1.45 -12.61
N PHE A 280 9.30 0.88 -13.72
CA PHE A 280 8.45 -0.31 -13.65
C PHE A 280 9.20 -1.50 -13.06
N PRO A 281 8.49 -2.54 -12.55
CA PRO A 281 9.14 -3.70 -11.97
C PRO A 281 10.18 -4.33 -12.90
N ARG A 282 11.45 -4.39 -12.46
CA ARG A 282 12.54 -5.05 -13.17
C ARG A 282 12.81 -6.43 -12.59
N HIS A 283 13.18 -7.37 -13.47
CA HIS A 283 13.69 -8.67 -13.05
C HIS A 283 14.66 -9.23 -14.10
N PRO A 284 15.60 -10.10 -13.70
CA PRO A 284 16.47 -10.78 -14.66
C PRO A 284 15.65 -11.50 -15.72
N PRO A 285 16.10 -11.54 -16.99
CA PRO A 285 15.47 -12.35 -18.01
C PRO A 285 15.44 -13.81 -17.57
N HIS A 286 14.25 -14.38 -17.43
CA HIS A 286 14.06 -15.80 -17.10
C HIS A 286 13.48 -16.54 -18.30
N PRO A 287 13.89 -17.80 -18.57
CA PRO A 287 13.39 -18.57 -19.72
C PRO A 287 11.87 -18.79 -19.69
N LYS A 288 11.27 -18.76 -18.50
CA LYS A 288 9.83 -18.82 -18.26
C LYS A 288 9.50 -17.75 -17.21
N PRO A 289 9.25 -16.49 -17.62
CA PRO A 289 8.97 -15.42 -16.67
C PRO A 289 7.67 -15.76 -15.93
N GLN A 290 7.78 -15.84 -14.61
CA GLN A 290 6.65 -16.11 -13.72
C GLN A 290 6.19 -14.79 -13.12
N THR A 291 4.89 -14.55 -13.17
CA THR A 291 4.28 -13.39 -12.50
C THR A 291 4.24 -13.66 -11.01
N THR A 292 4.88 -12.80 -10.23
CA THR A 292 4.92 -12.85 -8.76
C THR A 292 4.53 -11.48 -8.21
N THR A 293 4.48 -11.33 -6.88
CA THR A 293 4.27 -10.00 -6.28
C THR A 293 5.39 -9.02 -6.58
N SER A 294 6.59 -9.49 -6.99
CA SER A 294 7.70 -8.62 -7.39
C SER A 294 7.66 -8.13 -8.83
N SER A 295 6.78 -8.68 -9.68
CA SER A 295 6.65 -8.27 -11.09
C SER A 295 5.26 -7.76 -11.46
N ILE A 296 4.23 -8.08 -10.68
CA ILE A 296 2.85 -7.61 -10.91
C ILE A 296 2.69 -6.12 -10.59
N LEU A 297 1.90 -5.43 -11.41
CA LEU A 297 1.37 -4.10 -11.12
C LEU A 297 -0.12 -4.21 -10.74
N LEU A 298 -0.48 -3.65 -9.60
CA LEU A 298 -1.88 -3.49 -9.22
C LEU A 298 -2.42 -2.19 -9.78
N THR A 299 -3.47 -2.25 -10.61
CA THR A 299 -3.98 -1.08 -11.32
C THR A 299 -5.24 -0.52 -10.66
N LEU A 300 -5.32 0.80 -10.56
CA LEU A 300 -6.50 1.55 -10.17
C LEU A 300 -6.84 2.51 -11.33
N PRO A 301 -7.70 2.07 -12.27
CA PRO A 301 -8.15 2.91 -13.36
C PRO A 301 -9.15 3.97 -12.87
N ASN A 302 -9.30 5.05 -13.63
CA ASN A 302 -10.24 6.14 -13.37
C ASN A 302 -10.05 6.80 -11.99
N ASP A 303 -8.81 6.95 -11.54
CA ASP A 303 -8.44 7.68 -10.34
C ASP A 303 -8.32 9.19 -10.65
N PRO A 304 -9.31 10.03 -10.30
CA PRO A 304 -9.28 11.45 -10.60
C PRO A 304 -8.30 12.23 -9.72
N THR A 305 -7.51 11.56 -8.87
CA THR A 305 -6.36 12.17 -8.18
C THR A 305 -5.09 12.11 -9.03
N VAL A 306 -5.08 11.31 -10.09
CA VAL A 306 -3.98 11.20 -11.06
C VAL A 306 -4.18 12.26 -12.16
N PRO A 307 -3.18 13.09 -12.47
CA PRO A 307 -3.26 14.03 -13.61
C PRO A 307 -3.41 13.32 -14.95
N SER A 308 -3.88 14.05 -15.96
CA SER A 308 -3.85 13.55 -17.34
C SER A 308 -2.42 13.22 -17.81
N PRO A 309 -2.26 12.29 -18.78
CA PRO A 309 -0.95 11.85 -19.27
C PRO A 309 0.02 12.97 -19.66
N LYS A 310 -0.49 14.10 -20.20
CA LYS A 310 0.33 15.27 -20.58
C LYS A 310 1.08 15.90 -19.40
N HIS A 311 0.58 15.72 -18.19
CA HIS A 311 1.15 16.25 -16.94
C HIS A 311 1.97 15.19 -16.18
N LEU A 312 1.97 13.94 -16.62
CA LEU A 312 2.76 12.87 -16.01
C LEU A 312 4.21 12.98 -16.45
N LYS A 313 4.91 13.94 -15.85
CA LYS A 313 6.31 14.20 -16.10
C LYS A 313 7.08 14.07 -14.79
N ALA A 314 7.91 13.04 -14.74
CA ALA A 314 8.84 12.86 -13.66
C ALA A 314 9.90 13.96 -13.65
N HIS A 315 10.59 14.11 -12.51
CA HIS A 315 11.67 15.06 -12.20
C HIS A 315 11.94 16.18 -13.24
N PRO A 316 11.96 17.49 -12.90
CA PRO A 316 12.09 18.60 -13.88
C PRO A 316 13.15 18.47 -14.99
N PHE A 317 14.30 17.85 -14.71
CA PHE A 317 15.37 17.56 -15.69
C PHE A 317 15.08 16.42 -16.68
N GLN A 318 13.98 15.67 -16.53
CA GLN A 318 13.61 14.63 -17.47
C GLN A 318 12.98 15.26 -18.71
N GLY A 319 13.51 14.96 -19.90
CA GLY A 319 12.99 15.51 -21.16
C GLY A 319 11.64 14.88 -21.57
N ALA A 320 11.46 13.59 -21.26
CA ALA A 320 10.31 12.80 -21.65
C ALA A 320 9.21 12.77 -20.56
N LEU A 321 8.00 12.35 -20.97
CA LEU A 321 6.95 11.98 -20.04
C LEU A 321 7.31 10.67 -19.33
N ASP A 322 6.72 10.48 -18.16
CA ASP A 322 6.76 9.23 -17.42
C ASP A 322 6.21 8.09 -18.30
N PRO A 323 6.90 6.93 -18.41
CA PRO A 323 6.40 5.76 -19.15
C PRO A 323 4.97 5.35 -18.78
N LEU A 324 4.53 5.62 -17.54
CA LEU A 324 3.15 5.43 -17.10
C LEU A 324 2.13 6.13 -18.01
N ALA A 325 2.46 7.31 -18.52
CA ALA A 325 1.58 8.14 -19.35
C ALA A 325 1.13 7.43 -20.63
N SER A 326 1.95 6.54 -21.17
CA SER A 326 1.67 5.78 -22.39
C SER A 326 1.31 4.31 -22.11
N ALA A 327 1.78 3.74 -20.99
CA ALA A 327 1.53 2.35 -20.63
C ALA A 327 0.08 2.07 -20.18
N TYR A 328 -0.68 3.08 -19.72
CA TYR A 328 -2.03 2.89 -19.21
C TYR A 328 -3.00 3.98 -19.67
N PRO A 329 -4.32 3.73 -19.64
CA PRO A 329 -5.31 4.77 -19.91
C PRO A 329 -5.14 5.99 -18.99
N PRO A 330 -5.60 7.18 -19.41
CA PRO A 330 -5.62 8.38 -18.57
C PRO A 330 -6.18 8.10 -17.17
N HIS A 331 -5.69 8.83 -16.17
CA HIS A 331 -6.13 8.70 -14.78
C HIS A 331 -5.96 7.28 -14.21
N THR A 332 -4.88 6.58 -14.57
CA THR A 332 -4.55 5.28 -13.97
C THR A 332 -3.44 5.42 -12.95
N ARG A 333 -3.69 5.00 -11.72
CA ARG A 333 -2.63 4.78 -10.72
C ARG A 333 -2.22 3.31 -10.73
N VAL A 334 -0.93 3.05 -10.56
CA VAL A 334 -0.40 1.69 -10.41
C VAL A 334 0.37 1.56 -9.10
N TYR A 335 0.31 0.38 -8.49
CA TYR A 335 1.05 0.04 -7.28
C TYR A 335 1.86 -1.22 -7.52
N HIS A 336 3.12 -1.23 -7.10
CA HIS A 336 4.00 -2.38 -7.35
C HIS A 336 5.20 -2.38 -6.40
N ARG A 337 6.00 -3.45 -6.42
CA ARG A 337 7.32 -3.43 -5.80
C ARG A 337 8.25 -2.50 -6.59
N ALA A 338 9.01 -1.66 -5.90
CA ALA A 338 9.97 -0.72 -6.50
C ALA A 338 11.26 -1.43 -6.96
N THR A 339 11.13 -2.57 -7.65
CA THR A 339 12.27 -3.34 -8.19
C THR A 339 12.91 -2.67 -9.40
N GLY A 340 12.23 -1.74 -10.06
CA GLY A 340 12.82 -0.79 -11.00
C GLY A 340 13.48 0.43 -10.35
N GLY A 341 13.45 0.50 -9.02
CA GLY A 341 13.91 1.64 -8.24
C GLY A 341 12.95 2.83 -8.26
N ALA A 342 13.24 3.80 -7.40
CA ALA A 342 12.55 5.08 -7.30
C ALA A 342 13.58 6.18 -6.97
N LEU A 343 13.22 7.43 -7.23
CA LEU A 343 14.08 8.60 -7.04
C LEU A 343 13.37 9.68 -6.23
N CYS A 344 14.13 10.49 -5.48
CA CYS A 344 13.66 11.41 -4.46
C CYS A 344 13.02 10.72 -3.26
N THR A 345 13.24 11.27 -2.07
CA THR A 345 12.77 10.70 -0.79
C THR A 345 11.80 11.58 -0.04
N VAL A 346 11.08 12.44 -0.77
CA VAL A 346 10.14 13.43 -0.21
C VAL A 346 9.12 12.81 0.75
N ALA A 347 8.69 11.57 0.51
CA ALA A 347 8.01 10.78 1.52
C ALA A 347 8.30 9.27 1.39
N TYR A 348 8.74 8.65 2.48
CA TYR A 348 8.81 7.20 2.56
C TYR A 348 8.51 6.73 3.97
N ALA A 349 7.73 5.66 4.09
CA ALA A 349 7.61 4.96 5.36
C ALA A 349 8.64 3.84 5.45
N VAL A 350 9.13 3.61 6.66
CA VAL A 350 10.09 2.56 6.96
C VAL A 350 9.59 1.71 8.12
N SER A 351 9.72 0.39 8.00
CA SER A 351 9.48 -0.52 9.12
C SER A 351 10.70 -0.56 10.03
N GLN A 352 10.56 -1.03 11.27
CA GLN A 352 11.73 -1.22 12.13
C GLN A 352 12.81 -2.10 11.48
N ARG A 353 12.38 -3.17 10.81
CA ARG A 353 13.25 -4.07 10.04
C ARG A 353 13.96 -3.31 8.92
N GLY A 354 13.21 -2.54 8.14
CA GLY A 354 13.74 -1.70 7.06
C GLY A 354 14.79 -0.71 7.57
N ALA A 355 14.49 -0.01 8.67
CA ALA A 355 15.39 1.00 9.24
C ALA A 355 16.73 0.40 9.65
N ARG A 356 16.73 -0.77 10.31
CA ARG A 356 17.96 -1.49 10.67
C ARG A 356 18.77 -1.91 9.44
N ARG A 357 18.10 -2.34 8.36
CA ARG A 357 18.78 -2.75 7.11
C ARG A 357 19.35 -1.57 6.35
N LEU A 358 18.66 -0.43 6.35
CA LEU A 358 19.14 0.82 5.76
C LEU A 358 20.33 1.38 6.56
N LEU A 359 20.25 1.38 7.89
CA LEU A 359 21.39 1.75 8.75
C LEU A 359 22.61 0.86 8.48
N HIS A 360 22.41 -0.45 8.40
CA HIS A 360 23.48 -1.38 8.06
C HIS A 360 24.06 -1.11 6.66
N GLN A 361 23.21 -0.85 5.67
CA GLN A 361 23.66 -0.57 4.31
C GLN A 361 24.41 0.77 4.24
N PHE A 362 23.77 1.87 4.59
CA PHE A 362 24.27 3.23 4.34
C PHE A 362 25.07 3.84 5.50
N GLY A 363 25.08 3.21 6.67
CA GLY A 363 25.81 3.69 7.84
C GLY A 363 27.03 2.84 8.19
N LEU A 364 27.11 1.61 7.70
CA LEU A 364 28.21 0.69 8.04
C LEU A 364 28.88 0.10 6.80
N LYS A 365 28.08 -0.32 5.80
CA LYS A 365 28.60 -1.10 4.67
C LYS A 365 29.12 -0.24 3.53
N HIS A 366 28.25 0.56 2.92
CA HIS A 366 28.54 1.31 1.72
C HIS A 366 27.47 2.37 1.44
N TRP A 367 27.94 3.59 1.18
CA TRP A 367 27.21 4.72 0.62
C TRP A 367 28.23 5.50 -0.22
N ASN A 368 27.89 6.02 -1.40
CA ASN A 368 28.86 6.79 -2.22
C ASN A 368 28.23 7.77 -3.23
N ASN A 369 26.95 8.12 -3.08
CA ASN A 369 26.24 9.01 -4.00
C ASN A 369 25.05 9.70 -3.29
N ILE A 370 24.23 10.46 -4.01
CA ILE A 370 22.97 11.02 -3.45
C ILE A 370 22.11 9.92 -2.80
N PHE A 371 21.60 10.22 -1.60
CA PHE A 371 21.00 9.22 -0.70
C PHE A 371 19.78 8.53 -1.32
N ASP A 372 18.90 9.31 -1.94
CA ASP A 372 17.70 8.84 -2.61
C ASP A 372 18.00 7.82 -3.72
N SER A 373 19.01 8.09 -4.54
CA SER A 373 19.42 7.20 -5.63
C SER A 373 20.05 5.93 -5.10
N GLU A 374 20.88 6.01 -4.07
CA GLU A 374 21.44 4.84 -3.41
C GLU A 374 20.34 3.97 -2.78
N MET A 375 19.32 4.60 -2.17
CA MET A 375 18.14 3.89 -1.67
C MET A 375 17.32 3.26 -2.80
N GLY A 376 17.22 3.92 -3.95
CA GLY A 376 16.54 3.44 -5.16
C GLY A 376 17.20 2.19 -5.71
N ARG A 377 18.52 2.24 -5.91
CA ARG A 377 19.35 1.08 -6.29
C ARG A 377 19.29 -0.03 -5.26
N TRP A 378 19.22 0.33 -3.98
CA TRP A 378 19.02 -0.65 -2.92
C TRP A 378 17.67 -1.36 -3.07
N CYS A 379 16.57 -0.65 -3.23
CA CYS A 379 15.26 -1.26 -3.47
C CYS A 379 15.21 -2.11 -4.76
N ALA A 380 15.89 -1.68 -5.81
CA ALA A 380 16.02 -2.40 -7.09
C ALA A 380 16.90 -3.66 -7.02
N ALA A 381 17.59 -3.89 -5.89
CA ALA A 381 18.54 -4.99 -5.72
C ALA A 381 19.70 -4.99 -6.75
N GLU A 382 20.10 -3.82 -7.24
CA GLU A 382 21.16 -3.69 -8.24
C GLU A 382 22.50 -4.28 -7.77
N GLY A 383 23.18 -4.98 -8.68
CA GLY A 383 24.55 -5.46 -8.50
C GLY A 383 24.75 -6.62 -7.50
N LYS A 384 23.69 -7.25 -6.96
CA LYS A 384 23.83 -8.36 -6.00
C LYS A 384 22.87 -9.52 -6.28
N LYS A 385 23.38 -10.75 -6.22
CA LYS A 385 22.53 -11.95 -6.09
C LYS A 385 21.80 -11.86 -4.75
N VAL A 386 20.47 -11.71 -4.79
CA VAL A 386 19.64 -11.71 -3.59
C VAL A 386 19.63 -13.14 -3.02
N GLN A 387 20.13 -13.31 -1.80
CA GLN A 387 19.99 -14.58 -1.10
C GLN A 387 18.52 -14.79 -0.71
N ARG A 388 18.03 -16.03 -0.83
CA ARG A 388 16.67 -16.41 -0.45
C ARG A 388 16.41 -16.03 1.02
N GLY A 389 15.35 -15.29 1.29
CA GLY A 389 15.03 -14.78 2.62
C GLY A 389 15.65 -13.41 2.97
N MET A 390 16.52 -12.87 2.11
CA MET A 390 17.08 -11.51 2.26
C MET A 390 16.52 -10.53 1.23
N GLU A 391 15.34 -10.81 0.68
CA GLU A 391 14.66 -9.92 -0.27
C GLU A 391 14.43 -8.54 0.36
N ARG A 392 14.59 -7.52 -0.48
CA ARG A 392 14.30 -6.12 -0.13
C ARG A 392 12.89 -5.87 -0.63
N VAL A 393 11.98 -5.55 0.27
CA VAL A 393 10.57 -5.35 -0.06
C VAL A 393 10.28 -3.86 0.06
N CYS A 394 10.46 -3.17 -1.05
CA CYS A 394 10.09 -1.77 -1.21
C CYS A 394 8.84 -1.69 -2.09
N LEU A 395 7.80 -0.99 -1.64
CA LEU A 395 6.53 -0.85 -2.33
C LEU A 395 6.33 0.61 -2.74
N THR A 396 5.78 0.87 -3.92
CA THR A 396 5.57 2.23 -4.43
C THR A 396 4.21 2.38 -5.12
N SER A 397 3.83 3.63 -5.39
CA SER A 397 2.67 4.07 -6.18
C SER A 397 3.16 4.95 -7.32
N GLN A 398 2.72 4.71 -8.56
CA GLN A 398 2.93 5.63 -9.67
C GLN A 398 1.59 6.15 -10.22
N PRO A 399 1.38 7.49 -10.31
CA PRO A 399 2.25 8.54 -9.75
C PRO A 399 2.30 8.47 -8.21
N PRO A 400 3.13 9.28 -7.55
CA PRO A 400 3.26 9.24 -6.09
C PRO A 400 2.00 9.76 -5.38
N ILE A 401 1.88 9.49 -4.08
CA ILE A 401 0.77 9.97 -3.21
C ILE A 401 1.14 11.30 -2.56
N PHE A 402 2.42 11.41 -2.17
CA PHE A 402 3.04 12.63 -1.70
C PHE A 402 3.97 13.14 -2.80
N ALA A 403 4.05 14.44 -2.99
CA ALA A 403 4.89 14.99 -4.04
C ALA A 403 5.75 16.12 -3.54
N HIS A 404 6.78 16.41 -4.32
CA HIS A 404 7.68 17.51 -4.06
C HIS A 404 6.99 18.83 -4.40
N HIS A 405 7.06 19.78 -3.46
CA HIS A 405 6.60 21.15 -3.62
C HIS A 405 7.80 22.03 -3.93
N HIS A 406 7.80 22.62 -5.12
CA HIS A 406 8.85 23.50 -5.57
C HIS A 406 8.49 24.96 -5.25
N PRO A 407 9.33 25.68 -4.46
CA PRO A 407 9.24 27.13 -4.38
C PRO A 407 9.65 27.75 -5.73
N MET A 408 9.47 29.07 -5.88
CA MET A 408 10.06 29.80 -7.01
C MET A 408 11.55 29.50 -7.11
N ASP A 409 12.04 29.30 -8.33
CA ASP A 409 13.41 28.90 -8.66
C ASP A 409 13.83 27.52 -8.11
N GLY A 410 13.00 26.80 -7.36
CA GLY A 410 13.27 25.42 -6.95
C GLY A 410 14.53 25.26 -6.08
N GLU A 411 14.92 26.32 -5.36
CA GLU A 411 16.13 26.32 -4.54
C GLU A 411 16.11 25.24 -3.45
N SER A 412 17.24 24.53 -3.32
CA SER A 412 17.48 23.52 -2.29
C SER A 412 18.80 23.82 -1.58
N ASP A 413 18.77 23.91 -0.25
CA ASP A 413 19.98 24.11 0.57
C ASP A 413 20.85 22.84 0.67
N ILE A 414 20.28 21.68 0.30
CA ILE A 414 20.89 20.35 0.51
C ILE A 414 21.14 19.63 -0.83
N GLY A 415 20.49 20.03 -1.92
CA GLY A 415 20.62 19.35 -3.21
C GLY A 415 21.92 19.64 -3.96
N GLY A 416 22.50 20.83 -3.82
CA GLY A 416 23.66 21.26 -4.62
C GLY A 416 23.44 21.29 -6.15
N LEU A 417 22.30 20.79 -6.63
CA LEU A 417 21.76 20.98 -7.97
C LEU A 417 21.08 22.34 -7.95
N GLY A 418 21.71 23.33 -8.58
CA GLY A 418 21.31 24.74 -8.52
C GLY A 418 19.82 24.96 -8.77
N GLY A 419 19.30 26.02 -8.15
CA GLY A 419 17.98 26.57 -8.49
C GLY A 419 17.88 27.02 -9.95
N GLY A 420 16.72 27.54 -10.32
CA GLY A 420 16.33 28.02 -11.65
C GLY A 420 15.55 27.01 -12.51
N TYR A 421 15.20 25.83 -12.00
CA TYR A 421 14.46 24.83 -12.79
C TYR A 421 12.94 24.86 -12.57
N ALA A 422 12.47 25.39 -11.44
CA ALA A 422 11.05 25.63 -11.21
C ALA A 422 10.72 27.07 -11.58
N THR A 423 9.96 27.25 -12.66
CA THR A 423 9.58 28.59 -13.18
C THR A 423 8.36 29.18 -12.49
N LYS A 424 7.72 28.43 -11.59
CA LYS A 424 6.55 28.81 -10.80
C LYS A 424 6.47 27.98 -9.52
N TYR A 425 5.73 28.48 -8.53
CA TYR A 425 5.28 27.65 -7.41
C TYR A 425 4.43 26.49 -7.93
N GLU A 426 4.84 25.26 -7.64
CA GLU A 426 4.09 24.09 -8.07
C GLU A 426 4.32 22.90 -7.15
N THR A 427 3.28 22.08 -7.00
CA THR A 427 3.41 20.73 -6.46
C THR A 427 3.17 19.75 -7.60
N LYS A 428 4.19 18.94 -7.93
CA LYS A 428 4.09 17.97 -9.02
C LYS A 428 3.01 16.93 -8.73
N TYR A 429 2.36 16.41 -9.77
CA TYR A 429 1.37 15.32 -9.72
C TYR A 429 0.07 15.56 -8.93
N LEU A 430 0.02 16.50 -7.98
CA LEU A 430 -1.12 16.63 -7.07
C LEU A 430 -2.13 17.63 -7.62
N ARG A 431 -3.31 17.14 -7.99
CA ARG A 431 -4.40 17.97 -8.52
C ARG A 431 -4.89 18.97 -7.47
N TYR A 432 -5.25 18.51 -6.27
CA TYR A 432 -5.68 19.39 -5.18
C TYR A 432 -4.64 19.42 -4.06
N SER A 433 -3.46 19.96 -4.39
CA SER A 433 -2.38 20.20 -3.43
C SER A 433 -2.86 21.01 -2.22
N VAL A 434 -2.50 20.56 -1.02
CA VAL A 434 -2.79 21.29 0.23
C VAL A 434 -2.01 22.59 0.29
N ARG A 435 -0.70 22.58 0.01
CA ARG A 435 0.13 23.81 0.05
C ARG A 435 -0.36 24.87 -0.94
N MET A 436 -0.73 24.46 -2.16
CA MET A 436 -1.22 25.39 -3.19
C MET A 436 -2.64 25.90 -2.93
N ASN A 437 -3.41 25.23 -2.06
CA ASN A 437 -4.74 25.67 -1.63
C ASN A 437 -4.75 26.21 -0.19
N LEU A 438 -3.59 26.38 0.44
CA LEU A 438 -3.48 26.57 1.88
C LEU A 438 -4.15 27.87 2.35
N GLU A 439 -4.00 28.95 1.59
CA GLU A 439 -4.66 30.23 1.89
C GLU A 439 -6.18 30.07 1.97
N GLY A 440 -6.79 29.48 0.95
CA GLY A 440 -8.24 29.24 0.90
C GLY A 440 -8.70 28.33 2.03
N ILE A 441 -7.94 27.27 2.35
CA ILE A 441 -8.27 26.34 3.45
C ILE A 441 -8.23 27.07 4.80
N VAL A 442 -7.21 27.89 5.06
CA VAL A 442 -7.03 28.61 6.33
C VAL A 442 -8.07 29.71 6.52
N GLN A 443 -8.44 30.40 5.44
CA GLN A 443 -9.45 31.47 5.48
C GLN A 443 -10.90 30.94 5.56
N GLY A 444 -11.10 29.62 5.62
CA GLY A 444 -12.41 29.00 5.76
C GLY A 444 -13.18 28.84 4.43
N GLY A 445 -12.46 28.77 3.32
CA GLY A 445 -13.01 28.43 2.00
C GLY A 445 -13.90 27.18 2.05
N LYS A 446 -15.08 27.29 1.43
CA LYS A 446 -16.20 26.37 1.58
C LYS A 446 -16.09 25.18 0.64
N GLY A 447 -15.29 24.20 1.04
CA GLY A 447 -15.37 22.82 0.56
C GLY A 447 -14.77 22.56 -0.83
N PRO A 448 -14.91 21.32 -1.36
CA PRO A 448 -14.15 20.84 -2.53
C PRO A 448 -14.32 21.63 -3.83
N ARG A 449 -15.37 22.44 -3.96
CA ARG A 449 -15.66 23.23 -5.18
C ARG A 449 -14.85 24.52 -5.28
N GLU A 450 -14.21 24.94 -4.20
CA GLU A 450 -13.36 26.14 -4.15
C GLU A 450 -11.86 25.80 -4.23
N LEU A 451 -11.52 24.51 -4.30
CA LEU A 451 -10.14 24.05 -4.46
C LEU A 451 -9.69 24.27 -5.90
N VAL A 452 -8.51 24.85 -6.05
CA VAL A 452 -7.82 25.04 -7.32
C VAL A 452 -7.16 23.72 -7.71
N ASP A 453 -7.57 23.18 -8.86
CA ASP A 453 -6.89 22.08 -9.54
C ASP A 453 -5.61 22.60 -10.20
N GLN A 454 -4.47 22.05 -9.78
CA GLN A 454 -3.16 22.42 -10.30
C GLN A 454 -2.84 21.74 -11.64
N TRP A 455 -3.54 20.67 -11.98
CA TRP A 455 -3.32 19.89 -13.19
C TRP A 455 -4.64 19.55 -13.89
N PRO A 456 -5.40 20.57 -14.36
CA PRO A 456 -6.63 20.34 -15.09
C PRO A 456 -6.37 19.60 -16.40
N ASP A 457 -7.38 18.87 -16.87
CA ASP A 457 -7.26 18.03 -18.05
C ASP A 457 -7.25 18.81 -19.37
N GLU A 458 -7.82 20.02 -19.35
CA GLU A 458 -7.88 20.97 -20.48
C GLU A 458 -6.55 21.73 -20.69
#